data_AF-R6HRY2-F1
#
_entry.id   AF-R6HRY2-F1
#
_cell.length_a   1.000
_cell.length_b   1.000
_cell.length_c   1.000
_cell.angle_alpha   90.00
_cell.angle_beta   90.00
_cell.angle_gamma   90.00
#
_symmetry.space_group_name_H-M   'P 1'
#
loop_
_entity.id
_entity.type
_entity.pdbx_description
1 polymer ?
#
loop_
_entity_poly.entity_id
_entity_poly.type
_entity_poly.pdbx_seq_one_letter_code
_entity_poly.pdbx_strand_id
1 'polypeptide(L)'
;MKYRYYYKGEPLAEYCRKHKINVNTITSNINKKQKKNPELTDQEVVDLVMLGVGKSVKYFYRGILLADYCRSNNIEYSQVMSKIRTLKEHNPKLNNNELVRVALEDYQISQTIYYYENISLVEYCKLHPTINYSSVLNSIKRTKRKYPDRKEKDIIKEYIEKEHKKPKRFFIDGKPLKEYCEKNGINYTTIITNLSAYRKKDKYKNLSDEEMLQLILKKYKKSETLYFYKGVSLFEYCKYNNCSYNSVYNYVQEKIKSDSSISIEEAIEEAVTSIKRFGIIYYYKGKPLVTYCRNNDLNVSYIRDTIKRKKDKYGDTKTLDEIIEETVKEYEWKKYLKEVNQIFSELKYRQMEYEEVAKICDTLKINLTNVEKLVNMGYSLKTAINIIWYFFDREDNGIKEISHQKVIDIINFIDSINRNEFEFNLFVMFALYKCGMLDTRSIILANEVRYFNSNIDSLMISRINHYQYEDLVSEQKTILMNFLEKCNINVPGQMIKCMDLTMKWSLKNYYRKNYKKVISLDETIYDSDSQTLLDVYKPKTIEQNEYSEEMKKILLSLPNEYLEFITLRYQECYEEEELCAYYNCGIDEIREKEKNILSYLKEQTYIQKRYSKRKKYSIKSQNYEK
;
A
#
# COMPACT_ATOMS: atom_id res chain seq x y z
N MET A 1 -29.26 -25.41 -28.24
CA MET A 1 -27.90 -25.72 -27.76
C MET A 1 -28.00 -26.85 -26.74
N LYS A 2 -27.41 -28.03 -26.97
CA LYS A 2 -27.32 -29.08 -25.94
C LYS A 2 -26.23 -28.68 -24.96
N TYR A 3 -26.59 -28.41 -23.70
CA TYR A 3 -25.60 -28.13 -22.67
C TYR A 3 -24.90 -29.44 -22.29
N ARG A 4 -23.56 -29.42 -22.24
CA ARG A 4 -22.75 -30.62 -21.98
C ARG A 4 -22.77 -31.06 -20.51
N TYR A 5 -22.95 -30.13 -19.58
CA TYR A 5 -22.91 -30.39 -18.14
C TYR A 5 -24.08 -29.72 -17.42
N TYR A 6 -24.67 -30.43 -16.46
CA TYR A 6 -25.79 -29.98 -15.63
C TYR A 6 -25.43 -30.09 -14.15
N TYR A 7 -25.92 -29.16 -13.33
CA TYR A 7 -25.77 -29.21 -11.88
C TYR A 7 -27.09 -28.85 -11.22
N LYS A 8 -27.62 -29.76 -10.38
CA LYS A 8 -28.94 -29.64 -9.74
C LYS A 8 -30.10 -29.39 -10.72
N GLY A 9 -30.06 -30.02 -11.89
CA GLY A 9 -31.13 -29.94 -12.89
C GLY A 9 -31.10 -28.71 -13.80
N GLU A 10 -30.17 -27.77 -13.59
CA GLU A 10 -29.97 -26.60 -14.45
C GLU A 10 -28.66 -26.71 -15.25
N PRO A 11 -28.55 -26.08 -16.44
CA PRO A 11 -27.28 -26.02 -17.19
C PRO A 11 -26.16 -25.40 -16.35
N LEU A 12 -24.99 -26.06 -16.30
CA LEU A 12 -23.87 -25.67 -15.43
C LEU A 12 -23.43 -24.20 -15.67
N ALA A 13 -23.43 -23.76 -16.92
CA ALA A 13 -23.05 -22.39 -17.28
C ALA A 13 -24.02 -21.34 -16.72
N GLU A 14 -25.31 -21.69 -16.66
CA GLU A 14 -26.37 -20.82 -16.15
C GLU A 14 -26.36 -20.78 -14.62
N TYR A 15 -26.21 -21.95 -13.98
CA TYR A 15 -26.01 -22.06 -12.54
C TYR A 15 -24.80 -21.23 -12.06
N CYS A 16 -23.66 -21.38 -12.72
CA CYS A 16 -22.45 -20.64 -12.36
C CYS A 16 -22.61 -19.12 -12.58
N ARG A 17 -23.30 -18.68 -13.64
CA ARG A 17 -23.59 -17.25 -13.89
C ARG A 17 -24.48 -16.67 -12.78
N LYS A 18 -25.55 -17.38 -12.41
CA LYS A 18 -26.49 -16.98 -11.35
C LYS A 18 -25.80 -16.84 -9.98
N HIS A 19 -24.82 -17.71 -9.71
CA HIS A 19 -24.09 -17.74 -8.45
C HIS A 19 -22.72 -17.02 -8.49
N LYS A 20 -22.42 -16.25 -9.54
CA LYS A 20 -21.14 -15.52 -9.73
C LYS A 20 -19.89 -16.42 -9.64
N ILE A 21 -20.00 -17.68 -10.08
CA ILE A 21 -18.91 -18.65 -10.16
C ILE A 21 -18.30 -18.59 -11.57
N ASN A 22 -16.97 -18.64 -11.67
CA ASN A 22 -16.29 -18.64 -12.97
C ASN A 22 -16.43 -20.00 -13.67
N VAL A 23 -17.32 -20.07 -14.65
CA VAL A 23 -17.59 -21.26 -15.49
C VAL A 23 -16.32 -21.87 -16.06
N ASN A 24 -15.42 -21.06 -16.61
CA ASN A 24 -14.21 -21.56 -17.28
C ASN A 24 -13.29 -22.29 -16.30
N THR A 25 -13.25 -21.83 -15.04
CA THR A 25 -12.50 -22.50 -13.97
C THR A 25 -13.11 -23.86 -13.63
N ILE A 26 -14.44 -23.93 -13.55
CA ILE A 26 -15.17 -25.18 -13.26
C ILE A 26 -14.97 -26.18 -14.39
N THR A 27 -15.14 -25.76 -15.65
CA THR A 27 -14.95 -26.61 -16.82
C THR A 27 -13.51 -27.12 -16.92
N SER A 28 -12.51 -26.28 -16.63
CA SER A 28 -11.10 -26.70 -16.57
C SER A 28 -10.85 -27.75 -15.49
N ASN A 29 -11.48 -27.60 -14.33
CA ASN A 29 -11.36 -28.54 -13.22
C ASN A 29 -12.06 -29.87 -13.51
N ILE A 30 -13.23 -29.85 -14.16
CA ILE A 30 -13.92 -31.05 -14.66
C ILE A 30 -13.00 -31.81 -15.61
N ASN A 31 -12.43 -31.13 -16.61
CA ASN A 31 -11.53 -31.76 -17.58
C ASN A 31 -10.28 -32.36 -16.92
N LYS A 32 -9.68 -31.67 -15.93
CA LYS A 32 -8.52 -32.18 -15.18
C LYS A 32 -8.88 -33.38 -14.31
N LYS A 33 -10.08 -33.40 -13.74
CA LYS A 33 -10.53 -34.48 -12.84
C LYS A 33 -10.95 -35.72 -13.63
N GLN A 34 -11.64 -35.55 -14.76
CA GLN A 34 -11.97 -36.60 -15.71
C GLN A 34 -10.72 -37.29 -16.26
N LYS A 35 -9.66 -36.52 -16.57
CA LYS A 35 -8.37 -37.08 -17.01
C LYS A 35 -7.65 -37.91 -15.94
N LYS A 36 -7.85 -37.59 -14.65
CA LYS A 36 -7.21 -38.30 -13.53
C LYS A 36 -7.99 -39.53 -13.07
N ASN A 37 -9.30 -39.51 -13.27
CA ASN A 37 -10.24 -40.56 -12.87
C ASN A 37 -11.15 -40.89 -14.07
N PRO A 38 -10.65 -41.60 -15.10
CA PRO A 38 -11.41 -41.89 -16.31
C PRO A 38 -12.66 -42.74 -16.07
N GLU A 39 -12.70 -43.47 -14.96
CA GLU A 39 -13.79 -44.36 -14.53
C GLU A 39 -15.03 -43.63 -14.01
N LEU A 40 -14.92 -42.35 -13.65
CA LEU A 40 -16.06 -41.57 -13.15
C LEU A 40 -16.94 -41.08 -14.31
N THR A 41 -18.25 -41.06 -14.08
CA THR A 41 -19.18 -40.48 -15.06
C THR A 41 -19.08 -38.96 -15.10
N ASP A 42 -19.44 -38.36 -16.23
CA ASP A 42 -19.43 -36.91 -16.42
C ASP A 42 -20.22 -36.17 -15.31
N GLN A 43 -21.32 -36.76 -14.81
CA GLN A 43 -22.13 -36.17 -13.75
C GLN A 43 -21.46 -36.25 -12.38
N GLU A 44 -20.86 -37.40 -12.04
CA GLU A 44 -20.13 -37.55 -10.78
C GLU A 44 -18.93 -36.60 -10.69
N VAL A 45 -18.25 -36.36 -11.82
CA VAL A 45 -17.16 -35.39 -11.88
C VAL A 45 -17.65 -33.96 -11.72
N VAL A 46 -18.78 -33.59 -12.33
CA VAL A 46 -19.40 -32.27 -12.14
C VAL A 46 -19.77 -32.06 -10.67
N ASP A 47 -20.42 -33.03 -10.03
CA ASP A 47 -20.83 -32.92 -8.63
C ASP A 47 -19.62 -32.82 -7.69
N LEU A 48 -18.58 -33.62 -7.92
CA LEU A 48 -17.31 -33.55 -7.17
C LEU A 48 -16.61 -32.20 -7.31
N VAL A 49 -16.55 -31.64 -8.53
CA VAL A 49 -15.93 -30.33 -8.76
C VAL A 49 -16.76 -29.23 -8.12
N MET A 50 -18.08 -29.27 -8.25
CA MET A 50 -18.99 -28.28 -7.67
C MET A 50 -19.02 -28.31 -6.14
N LEU A 51 -18.78 -29.46 -5.50
CA LEU A 51 -18.60 -29.57 -4.04
C LEU A 51 -17.36 -28.82 -3.50
N GLY A 52 -16.36 -28.57 -4.35
CA GLY A 52 -15.10 -27.91 -4.02
C GLY A 52 -15.05 -26.41 -4.32
N VAL A 53 -16.07 -25.84 -4.95
CA VAL A 53 -16.09 -24.42 -5.34
C VAL A 53 -16.26 -23.53 -4.11
N GLY A 54 -15.28 -22.65 -3.87
CA GLY A 54 -15.33 -21.63 -2.82
C GLY A 54 -14.97 -22.11 -1.40
N LYS A 55 -14.38 -23.30 -1.21
CA LYS A 55 -13.96 -23.77 0.13
C LYS A 55 -12.53 -24.31 0.12
N SER A 56 -11.69 -23.78 1.01
CA SER A 56 -10.42 -24.38 1.41
C SER A 56 -10.61 -25.87 1.72
N VAL A 57 -9.61 -26.70 1.42
CA VAL A 57 -9.61 -28.17 1.62
C VAL A 57 -10.40 -28.57 2.87
N LYS A 58 -11.51 -29.31 2.68
CA LYS A 58 -12.37 -29.79 3.77
C LYS A 58 -11.84 -31.13 4.28
N TYR A 59 -11.71 -31.23 5.59
CA TYR A 59 -11.32 -32.45 6.28
C TYR A 59 -12.57 -33.17 6.80
N PHE A 60 -12.55 -34.51 6.79
CA PHE A 60 -13.64 -35.35 7.26
C PHE A 60 -13.11 -36.37 8.27
N TYR A 61 -13.92 -36.70 9.27
CA TYR A 61 -13.65 -37.76 10.22
C TYR A 61 -14.88 -38.65 10.36
N ARG A 62 -14.71 -39.96 10.08
CA ARG A 62 -15.80 -40.96 10.09
C ARG A 62 -17.05 -40.54 9.28
N GLY A 63 -16.83 -39.96 8.10
CA GLY A 63 -17.92 -39.55 7.20
C GLY A 63 -18.58 -38.21 7.53
N ILE A 64 -18.21 -37.55 8.63
CA ILE A 64 -18.73 -36.24 9.05
C ILE A 64 -17.66 -35.17 8.83
N LEU A 65 -18.07 -33.93 8.52
CA LEU A 65 -17.15 -32.80 8.38
C LEU A 65 -16.36 -32.58 9.67
N LEU A 66 -15.04 -32.40 9.59
CA LEU A 66 -14.20 -32.23 10.78
C LEU A 66 -14.64 -31.04 11.64
N ALA A 67 -15.06 -29.94 11.02
CA ALA A 67 -15.57 -28.77 11.75
C ALA A 67 -16.84 -29.09 12.55
N ASP A 68 -17.72 -29.92 11.99
CA ASP A 68 -18.97 -30.31 12.63
C ASP A 68 -18.70 -31.36 13.72
N TYR A 69 -17.81 -32.32 13.46
CA TYR A 69 -17.33 -33.27 14.47
C TYR A 69 -16.69 -32.54 15.66
N CYS A 70 -15.83 -31.54 15.41
CA CYS A 70 -15.20 -30.76 16.46
C CYS A 70 -16.24 -29.96 17.28
N ARG A 71 -17.22 -29.35 16.62
CA ARG A 71 -18.29 -28.59 17.28
C ARG A 71 -19.15 -29.50 18.17
N SER A 72 -19.55 -30.67 17.67
CA SER A 72 -20.38 -31.63 18.40
C SER A 72 -19.67 -32.29 19.58
N ASN A 73 -18.34 -32.30 19.60
CA ASN A 73 -17.54 -32.91 20.66
C ASN A 73 -16.78 -31.87 21.52
N ASN A 74 -17.11 -30.57 21.39
CA ASN A 74 -16.47 -29.47 22.10
C ASN A 74 -14.93 -29.44 21.97
N ILE A 75 -14.44 -29.79 20.78
CA ILE A 75 -13.03 -29.79 20.40
C ILE A 75 -12.71 -28.49 19.66
N GLU A 76 -11.58 -27.84 19.98
CA GLU A 76 -11.21 -26.59 19.32
C GLU A 76 -10.68 -26.85 17.91
N TYR A 77 -11.51 -26.59 16.90
CA TYR A 77 -11.21 -26.86 15.48
C TYR A 77 -9.90 -26.22 15.00
N SER A 78 -9.57 -25.02 15.48
CA SER A 78 -8.35 -24.27 15.15
C SER A 78 -7.09 -25.07 15.52
N GLN A 79 -7.09 -25.73 16.68
CA GLN A 79 -5.97 -26.49 17.21
C GLN A 79 -5.75 -27.79 16.43
N VAL A 80 -6.83 -28.50 16.11
CA VAL A 80 -6.80 -29.70 15.27
C VAL A 80 -6.26 -29.36 13.87
N MET A 81 -6.68 -28.24 13.29
CA MET A 81 -6.19 -27.75 11.99
C MET A 81 -4.72 -27.33 12.00
N SER A 82 -4.21 -26.83 13.13
CA SER A 82 -2.78 -26.56 13.28
C SER A 82 -1.96 -27.84 13.28
N LYS A 83 -2.40 -28.86 14.02
CA LYS A 83 -1.77 -30.18 14.06
C LYS A 83 -1.77 -30.87 12.68
N ILE A 84 -2.88 -30.82 11.95
CA ILE A 84 -2.96 -31.39 10.60
C ILE A 84 -1.93 -30.74 9.66
N ARG A 85 -1.71 -29.42 9.77
CA ARG A 85 -0.69 -28.72 8.98
C ARG A 85 0.72 -29.19 9.32
N THR A 86 1.05 -29.26 10.61
CA THR A 86 2.35 -29.75 11.07
C THR A 86 2.59 -31.22 10.67
N LEU A 87 1.59 -32.10 10.82
CA LEU A 87 1.71 -33.50 10.42
C LEU A 87 1.92 -33.66 8.90
N LYS A 88 1.28 -32.81 8.10
CA LYS A 88 1.45 -32.80 6.64
C LYS A 88 2.84 -32.34 6.21
N GLU A 89 3.43 -31.40 6.94
CA GLU A 89 4.80 -30.92 6.69
C GLU A 89 5.83 -32.01 7.01
N HIS A 90 5.64 -32.76 8.10
CA HIS A 90 6.59 -33.80 8.53
C HIS A 90 6.38 -35.15 7.84
N ASN A 91 5.16 -35.43 7.34
CA ASN A 91 4.80 -36.70 6.71
C ASN A 91 4.00 -36.47 5.42
N PRO A 92 4.65 -36.02 4.32
CA PRO A 92 3.96 -35.63 3.08
C PRO A 92 3.28 -36.80 2.34
N LYS A 93 3.55 -38.06 2.73
CA LYS A 93 2.94 -39.26 2.15
C LYS A 93 1.61 -39.67 2.79
N LEU A 94 1.26 -39.12 3.96
CA LEU A 94 0.00 -39.44 4.64
C LEU A 94 -1.19 -38.83 3.91
N ASN A 95 -2.27 -39.60 3.77
CA ASN A 95 -3.49 -39.10 3.16
C ASN A 95 -4.29 -38.21 4.14
N ASN A 96 -5.21 -37.38 3.62
CA ASN A 96 -5.97 -36.43 4.43
C ASN A 96 -6.81 -37.10 5.56
N ASN A 97 -7.26 -38.34 5.38
CA ASN A 97 -8.05 -39.05 6.38
C ASN A 97 -7.16 -39.56 7.54
N GLU A 98 -5.97 -40.05 7.21
CA GLU A 98 -4.96 -40.45 8.20
C GLU A 98 -4.45 -39.24 9.00
N LEU A 99 -4.19 -38.11 8.33
CA LEU A 99 -3.80 -36.86 9.00
C LEU A 99 -4.85 -36.40 10.03
N VAL A 100 -6.13 -36.49 9.69
CA VAL A 100 -7.23 -36.10 10.59
C VAL A 100 -7.38 -37.09 11.74
N ARG A 101 -7.26 -38.40 11.47
CA ARG A 101 -7.33 -39.44 12.50
C ARG A 101 -6.22 -39.26 13.53
N VAL A 102 -4.98 -39.14 13.09
CA VAL A 102 -3.82 -38.94 13.97
C VAL A 102 -3.94 -37.62 14.73
N ALA A 103 -4.35 -36.53 14.06
CA ALA A 103 -4.52 -35.24 14.72
C ALA A 103 -5.60 -35.25 15.82
N LEU A 104 -6.69 -36.01 15.66
CA LEU A 104 -7.76 -36.15 16.65
C LEU A 104 -7.40 -37.13 17.77
N GLU A 105 -6.75 -38.26 17.47
CA GLU A 105 -6.24 -39.21 18.46
C GLU A 105 -5.20 -38.54 19.37
N ASP A 106 -4.25 -37.77 18.79
CA ASP A 106 -3.30 -36.94 19.54
C ASP A 106 -3.96 -35.76 20.29
N TYR A 107 -5.13 -35.28 19.84
CA TYR A 107 -5.87 -34.23 20.52
C TYR A 107 -6.56 -34.77 21.78
N GLN A 108 -7.18 -35.95 21.71
CA GLN A 108 -7.78 -36.61 22.87
C GLN A 108 -6.73 -36.96 23.94
N ILE A 109 -5.52 -37.36 23.54
CA ILE A 109 -4.39 -37.60 24.47
C ILE A 109 -3.94 -36.31 25.18
N SER A 110 -4.13 -35.13 24.55
CA SER A 110 -3.74 -33.83 25.11
C SER A 110 -4.72 -33.22 26.13
N GLN A 111 -5.93 -33.80 26.29
CA GLN A 111 -6.84 -33.49 27.39
C GLN A 111 -6.71 -34.53 28.50
N THR A 112 -5.56 -34.57 29.16
CA THR A 112 -5.44 -35.37 30.39
C THR A 112 -6.32 -34.74 31.47
N ILE A 113 -7.49 -35.33 31.72
CA ILE A 113 -8.40 -34.89 32.80
C ILE A 113 -7.80 -35.37 34.13
N TYR A 114 -7.32 -34.43 34.93
CA TYR A 114 -6.78 -34.71 36.25
C TYR A 114 -7.89 -34.70 37.31
N TYR A 115 -7.77 -35.58 38.30
CA TYR A 115 -8.72 -35.70 39.40
C TYR A 115 -7.98 -35.58 40.73
N TYR A 116 -8.65 -34.97 41.71
CA TYR A 116 -8.23 -34.94 43.11
C TYR A 116 -9.44 -35.22 43.99
N GLU A 117 -9.32 -36.17 44.92
CA GLU A 117 -10.43 -36.63 45.78
C GLU A 117 -11.73 -36.96 45.01
N ASN A 118 -11.59 -37.66 43.88
CA ASN A 118 -12.69 -38.11 43.02
C ASN A 118 -13.53 -36.99 42.36
N ILE A 119 -13.10 -35.73 42.45
CA ILE A 119 -13.65 -34.63 41.64
C ILE A 119 -12.61 -34.12 40.63
N SER A 120 -13.07 -33.51 39.54
CA SER A 120 -12.15 -33.00 38.52
C SER A 120 -11.28 -31.88 39.12
N LEU A 121 -9.99 -31.85 38.77
CA LEU A 121 -9.05 -30.85 39.31
C LEU A 121 -9.49 -29.41 38.94
N VAL A 122 -10.15 -29.25 37.80
CA VAL A 122 -10.77 -27.97 37.38
C VAL A 122 -11.84 -27.54 38.39
N GLU A 123 -12.68 -28.47 38.81
CA GLU A 123 -13.78 -28.23 39.76
C GLU A 123 -13.26 -28.00 41.18
N TYR A 124 -12.27 -28.80 41.60
CA TYR A 124 -11.58 -28.61 42.88
C TYR A 124 -10.97 -27.19 42.98
N CYS A 125 -10.29 -26.70 41.94
CA CYS A 125 -9.70 -25.35 41.95
C CYS A 125 -10.75 -24.22 41.93
N LYS A 126 -11.98 -24.49 41.46
CA LYS A 126 -13.09 -23.52 41.57
C LYS A 126 -13.62 -23.44 43.00
N LEU A 127 -13.72 -24.58 43.69
CA LEU A 127 -14.15 -24.66 45.08
C LEU A 127 -13.10 -24.12 46.06
N HIS A 128 -11.82 -24.12 45.67
CA HIS A 128 -10.71 -23.62 46.47
C HIS A 128 -9.95 -22.48 45.75
N PRO A 129 -10.42 -21.22 45.80
CA PRO A 129 -9.87 -20.10 45.03
C PRO A 129 -8.41 -19.73 45.33
N THR A 130 -7.86 -20.23 46.44
CA THR A 130 -6.44 -20.07 46.80
C THR A 130 -5.51 -20.93 45.92
N ILE A 131 -6.05 -21.94 45.22
CA ILE A 131 -5.32 -22.89 44.39
C ILE A 131 -5.72 -22.68 42.93
N ASN A 132 -4.80 -22.10 42.13
CA ASN A 132 -5.06 -21.84 40.72
C ASN A 132 -4.74 -23.07 39.86
N TYR A 133 -5.73 -23.54 39.09
CA TYR A 133 -5.62 -24.68 38.17
C TYR A 133 -4.39 -24.62 37.24
N SER A 134 -4.10 -23.45 36.67
CA SER A 134 -2.95 -23.26 35.78
C SER A 134 -1.61 -23.46 36.50
N SER A 135 -1.55 -23.16 37.80
CA SER A 135 -0.34 -23.33 38.60
C SER A 135 -0.11 -24.80 38.95
N VAL A 136 -1.18 -25.56 39.22
CA VAL A 136 -1.12 -27.02 39.40
C VAL A 136 -0.63 -27.70 38.11
N LEU A 137 -1.19 -27.34 36.96
CA LEU A 137 -0.77 -27.88 35.65
C LEU A 137 0.71 -27.60 35.35
N ASN A 138 1.19 -26.40 35.67
CA ASN A 138 2.59 -26.05 35.49
C ASN A 138 3.51 -26.86 36.44
N SER A 139 3.06 -27.17 37.65
CA SER A 139 3.78 -28.06 38.57
C SER A 139 3.91 -29.48 38.03
N ILE A 140 2.81 -30.04 37.48
CA ILE A 140 2.82 -31.36 36.83
C ILE A 140 3.82 -31.38 35.67
N LYS A 141 3.74 -30.41 34.75
CA LYS A 141 4.63 -30.32 33.59
C LYS A 141 6.10 -30.20 33.99
N ARG A 142 6.42 -29.36 34.98
CA ARG A 142 7.81 -29.17 35.45
C ARG A 142 8.35 -30.42 36.15
N THR A 143 7.54 -31.06 36.99
CA THR A 143 7.96 -32.23 37.76
C THR A 143 8.14 -33.44 36.84
N LYS A 144 7.24 -33.66 35.87
CA LYS A 144 7.38 -34.71 34.85
C LYS A 144 8.57 -34.52 33.92
N ARG A 145 8.96 -33.28 33.62
CA ARG A 145 10.21 -33.02 32.87
C ARG A 145 11.47 -33.43 33.64
N LYS A 146 11.44 -33.32 34.97
CA LYS A 146 12.58 -33.67 35.84
C LYS A 146 12.56 -35.14 36.26
N TYR A 147 11.38 -35.70 36.47
CA TYR A 147 11.14 -37.06 36.95
C TYR A 147 9.96 -37.67 36.16
N PRO A 148 10.23 -38.27 34.97
CA PRO A 148 9.18 -38.76 34.07
C PRO A 148 8.27 -39.82 34.70
N ASP A 149 8.82 -40.65 35.59
CA ASP A 149 8.15 -41.83 36.15
C ASP A 149 7.25 -41.52 37.35
N ARG A 150 7.29 -40.30 37.90
CA ARG A 150 6.40 -39.91 39.01
C ARG A 150 4.94 -39.87 38.55
N LYS A 151 4.02 -40.45 39.32
CA LYS A 151 2.59 -40.42 38.99
C LYS A 151 2.00 -39.03 39.18
N GLU A 152 1.16 -38.60 38.25
CA GLU A 152 0.54 -37.27 38.24
C GLU A 152 -0.33 -37.01 39.48
N LYS A 153 -1.00 -38.06 39.99
CA LYS A 153 -1.83 -38.00 41.20
C LYS A 153 -1.02 -37.57 42.43
N ASP A 154 0.21 -38.06 42.57
CA ASP A 154 1.07 -37.75 43.71
C ASP A 154 1.60 -36.32 43.62
N ILE A 155 1.91 -35.84 42.40
CA ILE A 155 2.35 -34.46 42.14
C ILE A 155 1.23 -33.46 42.47
N ILE A 156 -0.02 -33.79 42.12
CA ILE A 156 -1.19 -32.97 42.41
C ILE A 156 -1.42 -32.89 43.93
N LYS A 157 -1.37 -34.04 44.62
CA LYS A 157 -1.54 -34.10 46.08
C LYS A 157 -0.47 -33.27 46.80
N GLU A 158 0.81 -33.45 46.45
CA GLU A 158 1.92 -32.70 47.04
C GLU A 158 1.81 -31.19 46.78
N TYR A 159 1.24 -30.78 45.64
CA TYR A 159 1.05 -29.37 45.34
C TYR A 159 -0.08 -28.76 46.19
N ILE A 160 -1.21 -29.47 46.32
CA ILE A 160 -2.39 -29.00 47.06
C ILE A 160 -2.13 -28.96 48.57
N GLU A 161 -1.35 -29.90 49.11
CA GLU A 161 -1.03 -29.98 50.54
C GLU A 161 0.08 -28.98 50.99
N LYS A 162 0.68 -28.22 50.07
CA LYS A 162 1.67 -27.18 50.40
C LYS A 162 0.99 -25.88 50.83
N GLU A 163 1.52 -25.22 51.86
CA GLU A 163 1.08 -23.87 52.26
C GLU A 163 1.25 -22.85 51.12
N HIS A 164 0.14 -22.36 50.58
CA HIS A 164 0.13 -21.31 49.56
C HIS A 164 0.01 -19.92 50.22
N LYS A 165 1.10 -19.15 50.23
CA LYS A 165 1.12 -17.77 50.76
C LYS A 165 0.16 -16.86 49.99
N LYS A 166 -0.67 -16.10 50.71
CA LYS A 166 -1.55 -15.05 50.14
C LYS A 166 -0.74 -14.05 49.29
N PRO A 167 -1.31 -13.49 48.21
CA PRO A 167 -0.62 -12.50 47.39
C PRO A 167 -0.22 -11.28 48.22
N LYS A 168 1.06 -10.87 48.14
CA LYS A 168 1.59 -9.69 48.84
C LYS A 168 0.87 -8.44 48.36
N ARG A 169 0.30 -7.66 49.30
CA ARG A 169 -0.31 -6.34 49.04
C ARG A 169 0.71 -5.26 49.39
N PHE A 170 0.98 -4.36 48.44
CA PHE A 170 1.90 -3.23 48.63
C PHE A 170 1.12 -1.99 49.04
N PHE A 171 1.71 -1.16 49.91
CA PHE A 171 1.09 0.07 50.43
C PHE A 171 2.05 1.25 50.29
N ILE A 172 1.50 2.45 50.14
CA ILE A 172 2.21 3.73 50.20
C ILE A 172 1.36 4.67 51.05
N ASP A 173 1.95 5.22 52.12
CA ASP A 173 1.31 6.13 53.06
C ASP A 173 0.00 5.55 53.62
N GLY A 174 0.01 4.24 53.92
CA GLY A 174 -1.14 3.50 54.44
C GLY A 174 -2.24 3.17 53.42
N LYS A 175 -2.09 3.54 52.15
CA LYS A 175 -3.06 3.22 51.08
C LYS A 175 -2.57 2.10 50.17
N PRO A 176 -3.47 1.23 49.65
CA PRO A 176 -3.09 0.20 48.68
C PRO A 176 -2.41 0.82 47.46
N LEU A 177 -1.26 0.28 47.05
CA LEU A 177 -0.46 0.79 45.92
C LEU A 177 -1.29 0.94 44.64
N LYS A 178 -2.22 0.01 44.39
CA LYS A 178 -3.09 0.07 43.21
C LYS A 178 -4.00 1.30 43.24
N GLU A 179 -4.60 1.59 44.40
CA GLU A 179 -5.46 2.76 44.60
C GLU A 179 -4.66 4.06 44.53
N TYR A 180 -3.46 4.09 45.12
CA TYR A 180 -2.54 5.23 45.00
C TYR A 180 -2.14 5.48 43.54
N CYS A 181 -1.82 4.42 42.79
CA CYS A 181 -1.47 4.51 41.38
C CYS A 181 -2.64 5.02 40.53
N GLU A 182 -3.86 4.52 40.75
CA GLU A 182 -5.07 4.98 40.05
C GLU A 182 -5.36 6.46 40.34
N LYS A 183 -5.28 6.88 41.62
CA LYS A 183 -5.55 8.27 42.02
C LYS A 183 -4.51 9.27 41.51
N ASN A 184 -3.26 8.83 41.31
CA ASN A 184 -2.16 9.67 40.86
C ASN A 184 -1.78 9.44 39.38
N GLY A 185 -2.56 8.66 38.63
CA GLY A 185 -2.33 8.43 37.19
C GLY A 185 -1.06 7.65 36.85
N ILE A 186 -0.60 6.76 37.73
CA ILE A 186 0.63 5.98 37.57
C ILE A 186 0.29 4.54 37.13
N ASN A 187 1.03 4.00 36.16
CA ASN A 187 0.82 2.61 35.72
C ASN A 187 1.30 1.60 36.78
N TYR A 188 0.36 0.98 37.49
CA TYR A 188 0.61 -0.02 38.54
C TYR A 188 1.56 -1.14 38.09
N THR A 189 1.34 -1.71 36.90
CA THR A 189 2.15 -2.82 36.36
C THR A 189 3.60 -2.40 36.14
N THR A 190 3.83 -1.16 35.72
CA THR A 190 5.17 -0.61 35.50
C THR A 190 5.92 -0.43 36.82
N ILE A 191 5.23 0.04 37.86
CA ILE A 191 5.82 0.18 39.21
C ILE A 191 6.18 -1.19 39.79
N ILE A 192 5.31 -2.19 39.69
CA ILE A 192 5.58 -3.57 40.15
C ILE A 192 6.75 -4.20 39.38
N THR A 193 6.81 -3.99 38.06
CA THR A 193 7.89 -4.52 37.23
C THR A 193 9.23 -3.90 37.64
N ASN A 194 9.26 -2.59 37.85
CA ASN A 194 10.45 -1.89 38.35
C ASN A 194 10.84 -2.33 39.77
N LEU A 195 9.87 -2.52 40.67
CA LEU A 195 10.11 -3.04 42.01
C LEU A 195 10.81 -4.42 41.94
N SER A 196 10.29 -5.31 41.10
CA SER A 196 10.88 -6.64 40.91
C SER A 196 12.30 -6.60 40.32
N ALA A 197 12.58 -5.62 39.45
CA ALA A 197 13.89 -5.43 38.84
C ALA A 197 14.91 -4.79 39.81
N TYR A 198 14.49 -3.86 40.67
CA TYR A 198 15.37 -3.20 41.64
C TYR A 198 15.78 -4.16 42.75
N ARG A 199 14.90 -5.07 43.18
CA ARG A 199 15.24 -6.13 44.15
C ARG A 199 16.30 -7.12 43.68
N LYS A 200 16.51 -7.25 42.36
CA LYS A 200 17.57 -8.10 41.80
C LYS A 200 18.96 -7.47 41.87
N LYS A 201 19.07 -6.18 42.25
CA LYS A 201 20.34 -5.46 42.34
C LYS A 201 20.77 -5.40 43.80
N ASP A 202 22.01 -5.81 44.08
CA ASP A 202 22.54 -5.85 45.46
C ASP A 202 22.48 -4.50 46.18
N LYS A 203 22.63 -3.40 45.42
CA LYS A 203 22.53 -2.02 45.93
C LYS A 203 21.21 -1.70 46.66
N TYR A 204 20.11 -2.39 46.34
CA TYR A 204 18.77 -2.07 46.86
C TYR A 204 18.18 -3.20 47.71
N LYS A 205 18.98 -4.22 48.05
CA LYS A 205 18.52 -5.44 48.73
C LYS A 205 18.04 -5.21 50.16
N ASN A 206 18.53 -4.14 50.79
CA ASN A 206 18.25 -3.79 52.20
C ASN A 206 17.19 -2.67 52.36
N LEU A 207 16.63 -2.14 51.26
CA LEU A 207 15.56 -1.13 51.34
C LEU A 207 14.23 -1.81 51.65
N SER A 208 13.42 -1.16 52.49
CA SER A 208 12.04 -1.60 52.71
C SER A 208 11.19 -1.41 51.44
N ASP A 209 10.06 -2.12 51.38
CA ASP A 209 9.16 -2.06 50.23
C ASP A 209 8.61 -0.64 49.99
N GLU A 210 8.39 0.10 51.07
CA GLU A 210 7.86 1.47 51.02
C GLU A 210 8.93 2.47 50.55
N GLU A 211 10.16 2.39 51.08
CA GLU A 211 11.29 3.21 50.62
C GLU A 211 11.63 2.95 49.15
N MET A 212 11.59 1.68 48.72
CA MET A 212 11.84 1.30 47.34
C MET A 212 10.76 1.84 46.40
N LEU A 213 9.49 1.79 46.81
CA LEU A 213 8.39 2.36 46.06
C LEU A 213 8.51 3.88 45.93
N GLN A 214 8.84 4.59 47.01
CA GLN A 214 9.07 6.04 46.96
C GLN A 214 10.22 6.42 46.01
N LEU A 215 11.30 5.64 45.99
CA LEU A 215 12.45 5.84 45.09
C LEU A 215 12.06 5.64 43.62
N ILE A 216 11.28 4.59 43.32
CA ILE A 216 10.77 4.32 41.98
C ILE A 216 9.83 5.45 41.54
N LEU A 217 8.92 5.89 42.41
CA LEU A 217 7.98 6.98 42.11
C LEU A 217 8.67 8.32 41.85
N LYS A 218 9.70 8.65 42.63
CA LYS A 218 10.53 9.87 42.43
C LYS A 218 11.23 9.86 41.08
N LYS A 219 11.66 8.68 40.61
CA LYS A 219 12.29 8.50 39.31
C LYS A 219 11.26 8.51 38.16
N TYR A 220 10.09 7.91 38.38
CA TYR A 220 9.00 7.85 37.42
C TYR A 220 8.43 9.24 37.09
N LYS A 221 8.28 10.12 38.09
CA LYS A 221 7.90 11.53 37.89
C LYS A 221 8.87 12.34 37.01
N LYS A 222 10.11 11.86 36.82
CA LYS A 222 11.14 12.53 36.02
C LYS A 222 11.20 12.09 34.55
N SER A 223 10.53 10.99 34.15
CA SER A 223 10.79 10.34 32.85
C SER A 223 9.69 10.44 31.78
N GLU A 224 8.42 10.70 32.10
CA GLU A 224 7.35 10.80 31.09
C GLU A 224 6.26 11.81 31.50
N THR A 225 6.17 12.96 30.83
CA THR A 225 5.02 13.86 30.91
C THR A 225 3.87 13.31 30.06
N LEU A 226 3.16 12.31 30.58
CA LEU A 226 1.88 11.86 30.04
C LEU A 226 0.81 12.90 30.41
N TYR A 227 0.45 13.75 29.46
CA TYR A 227 -0.65 14.69 29.64
C TYR A 227 -2.00 13.97 29.56
N PHE A 228 -2.89 14.29 30.50
CA PHE A 228 -4.29 13.87 30.48
C PHE A 228 -5.16 15.12 30.34
N TYR A 229 -6.17 15.07 29.48
CA TYR A 229 -7.06 16.19 29.21
C TYR A 229 -8.51 15.71 29.25
N LYS A 230 -9.34 16.33 30.10
CA LYS A 230 -10.75 15.96 30.33
C LYS A 230 -10.96 14.46 30.65
N GLY A 231 -10.07 13.88 31.45
CA GLY A 231 -10.18 12.50 31.94
C GLY A 231 -9.75 11.40 30.96
N VAL A 232 -9.25 11.75 29.77
CA VAL A 232 -8.66 10.82 28.79
C VAL A 232 -7.19 11.16 28.52
N SER A 233 -6.40 10.20 28.04
CA SER A 233 -5.00 10.47 27.70
C SER A 233 -4.91 11.50 26.55
N LEU A 234 -3.88 12.35 26.52
CA LEU A 234 -3.68 13.29 25.41
C LEU A 234 -3.61 12.57 24.06
N PHE A 235 -3.05 11.35 24.04
CA PHE A 235 -3.03 10.50 22.86
C PHE A 235 -4.45 10.13 22.37
N GLU A 236 -5.32 9.65 23.25
CA GLU A 236 -6.72 9.37 22.93
C GLU A 236 -7.48 10.64 22.56
N TYR A 237 -7.28 11.73 23.29
CA TYR A 237 -7.91 13.01 23.03
C TYR A 237 -7.56 13.55 21.63
N CYS A 238 -6.28 13.45 21.23
CA CYS A 238 -5.81 13.81 19.90
C CYS A 238 -6.43 12.90 18.82
N LYS A 239 -6.52 11.60 19.09
CA LYS A 239 -7.19 10.64 18.21
C LYS A 239 -8.66 10.99 17.99
N TYR A 240 -9.42 11.28 19.05
CA TYR A 240 -10.82 11.70 18.96
C TYR A 240 -11.01 13.01 18.19
N ASN A 241 -10.07 13.95 18.32
CA ASN A 241 -10.11 15.24 17.62
C ASN A 241 -9.42 15.22 16.25
N ASN A 242 -9.01 14.05 15.75
CA ASN A 242 -8.30 13.87 14.48
C ASN A 242 -7.04 14.75 14.34
N CYS A 243 -6.34 14.95 15.45
CA CYS A 243 -5.10 15.73 15.57
C CYS A 243 -3.92 14.78 15.83
N SER A 244 -2.70 15.15 15.40
CA SER A 244 -1.49 14.37 15.75
C SER A 244 -1.10 14.65 17.20
N TYR A 245 -0.85 13.58 17.96
CA TYR A 245 -0.37 13.65 19.34
C TYR A 245 0.93 14.46 19.43
N ASN A 246 1.89 14.18 18.56
CA ASN A 246 3.17 14.89 18.53
C ASN A 246 3.01 16.37 18.19
N SER A 247 2.03 16.71 17.34
CA SER A 247 1.75 18.12 17.02
C SER A 247 1.23 18.89 18.21
N VAL A 248 0.29 18.31 18.96
CA VAL A 248 -0.26 18.94 20.17
C VAL A 248 0.80 18.95 21.28
N TYR A 249 1.51 17.84 21.48
CA TYR A 249 2.57 17.72 22.48
C TYR A 249 3.69 18.75 22.27
N ASN A 250 4.22 18.86 21.06
CA ASN A 250 5.32 19.80 20.76
C ASN A 250 4.85 21.25 20.84
N TYR A 251 3.62 21.55 20.41
CA TYR A 251 3.04 22.89 20.57
C TYR A 251 2.94 23.27 22.06
N VAL A 252 2.39 22.37 22.89
CA VAL A 252 2.27 22.58 24.34
C VAL A 252 3.64 22.78 24.97
N GLN A 253 4.65 22.00 24.58
CA GLN A 253 6.03 22.15 25.07
C GLN A 253 6.66 23.49 24.68
N GLU A 254 6.50 23.96 23.45
CA GLU A 254 7.00 25.28 23.04
C GLU A 254 6.23 26.43 23.70
N LYS A 255 4.93 26.24 23.91
CA LYS A 255 4.08 27.25 24.54
C LYS A 255 4.40 27.42 26.03
N ILE A 256 4.58 26.32 26.75
CA ILE A 256 5.04 26.33 28.16
C ILE A 256 6.45 26.94 28.28
N LYS A 257 7.32 26.76 27.28
CA LYS A 257 8.65 27.38 27.26
C LYS A 257 8.63 28.88 26.97
N SER A 258 7.66 29.36 26.21
CA SER A 258 7.54 30.77 25.81
C SER A 258 6.67 31.60 26.74
N ASP A 259 5.71 30.97 27.42
CA ASP A 259 4.84 31.59 28.42
C ASP A 259 4.73 30.66 29.63
N SER A 260 5.42 31.01 30.71
CA SER A 260 5.43 30.24 31.95
C SER A 260 4.15 30.33 32.78
N SER A 261 3.19 31.18 32.38
CA SER A 261 1.92 31.40 33.08
C SER A 261 0.76 30.55 32.55
N ILE A 262 0.91 29.96 31.36
CA ILE A 262 -0.15 29.17 30.73
C ILE A 262 -0.29 27.79 31.39
N SER A 263 -1.52 27.39 31.70
CA SER A 263 -1.77 26.02 32.16
C SER A 263 -1.61 25.01 31.01
N ILE A 264 -1.32 23.75 31.36
CA ILE A 264 -1.20 22.66 30.38
C ILE A 264 -2.54 22.47 29.63
N GLU A 265 -3.66 22.58 30.36
CA GLU A 265 -5.00 22.46 29.81
C GLU A 265 -5.31 23.56 28.80
N GLU A 266 -4.98 24.82 29.10
CA GLU A 266 -5.14 25.94 28.18
C GLU A 266 -4.23 25.80 26.96
N ALA A 267 -2.98 25.36 27.15
CA ALA A 267 -2.06 25.11 26.05
C ALA A 267 -2.55 23.99 25.11
N ILE A 268 -3.17 22.94 25.65
CA ILE A 268 -3.78 21.85 24.85
C ILE A 268 -4.99 22.37 24.08
N GLU A 269 -5.86 23.17 24.72
CA GLU A 269 -7.05 23.72 24.07
C GLU A 269 -6.68 24.73 22.98
N GLU A 270 -5.67 25.59 23.21
CA GLU A 270 -5.13 26.51 22.22
C GLU A 270 -4.45 25.77 21.06
N ALA A 271 -3.69 24.71 21.34
CA ALA A 271 -3.07 23.87 20.31
C ALA A 271 -4.11 23.25 19.38
N VAL A 272 -5.16 22.63 19.95
CA VAL A 272 -6.22 21.98 19.18
C VAL A 272 -7.06 23.01 18.43
N THR A 273 -7.35 24.16 19.03
CA THR A 273 -8.10 25.26 18.39
C THR A 273 -7.30 25.86 17.23
N SER A 274 -5.99 26.06 17.41
CA SER A 274 -5.08 26.55 16.37
C SER A 274 -4.97 25.55 15.20
N ILE A 275 -4.86 24.26 15.50
CA ILE A 275 -4.85 23.18 14.51
C ILE A 275 -6.17 23.12 13.72
N LYS A 276 -7.31 23.32 14.38
CA LYS A 276 -8.63 23.38 13.73
C LYS A 276 -8.81 24.64 12.88
N ARG A 277 -8.25 25.78 13.30
CA ARG A 277 -8.43 27.10 12.65
C ARG A 277 -7.46 27.36 11.49
N PHE A 278 -6.20 26.95 11.59
CA PHE A 278 -5.16 27.20 10.58
C PHE A 278 -4.73 25.94 9.81
N GLY A 279 -5.28 24.78 10.16
CA GLY A 279 -4.93 23.48 9.60
C GLY A 279 -3.83 22.75 10.39
N ILE A 280 -3.68 21.45 10.13
CA ILE A 280 -2.76 20.58 10.87
C ILE A 280 -1.31 21.05 10.66
N ILE A 281 -0.66 21.45 11.76
CA ILE A 281 0.80 21.59 11.82
C ILE A 281 1.36 20.18 11.98
N TYR A 282 1.78 19.56 10.87
CA TYR A 282 2.48 18.28 10.93
C TYR A 282 3.86 18.45 11.57
N TYR A 283 4.32 17.48 12.34
CA TYR A 283 5.68 17.45 12.90
C TYR A 283 6.41 16.22 12.40
N TYR A 284 7.73 16.34 12.20
CA TYR A 284 8.62 15.24 11.84
C TYR A 284 9.92 15.39 12.62
N LYS A 285 10.35 14.32 13.30
CA LYS A 285 11.54 14.31 14.19
C LYS A 285 11.58 15.50 15.17
N GLY A 286 10.44 15.82 15.79
CA GLY A 286 10.33 16.90 16.78
C GLY A 286 10.34 18.33 16.24
N LYS A 287 10.38 18.53 14.90
CA LYS A 287 10.30 19.86 14.27
C LYS A 287 9.00 20.00 13.46
N PRO A 288 8.43 21.21 13.32
CA PRO A 288 7.34 21.43 12.38
C PRO A 288 7.76 20.99 10.98
N LEU A 289 6.92 20.24 10.28
CA LEU A 289 7.19 19.66 8.97
C LEU A 289 7.61 20.74 7.96
N VAL A 290 7.03 21.95 8.06
CA VAL A 290 7.44 23.10 7.23
C VAL A 290 8.91 23.43 7.44
N THR A 291 9.32 23.53 8.71
CA THR A 291 10.69 23.83 9.10
C THR A 291 11.63 22.69 8.71
N TYR A 292 11.23 21.43 8.96
CA TYR A 292 12.02 20.27 8.55
C TYR A 292 12.25 20.24 7.04
N CYS A 293 11.18 20.39 6.26
CA CYS A 293 11.25 20.37 4.81
C CYS A 293 12.06 21.55 4.25
N ARG A 294 11.94 22.75 4.83
CA ARG A 294 12.79 23.89 4.45
C ARG A 294 14.26 23.62 4.72
N ASN A 295 14.59 23.04 5.88
CA ASN A 295 15.98 22.72 6.24
C ASN A 295 16.60 21.59 5.38
N ASN A 296 15.78 20.82 4.65
CA ASN A 296 16.21 19.69 3.83
C ASN A 296 15.88 19.86 2.34
N ASP A 297 15.50 21.07 1.91
CA ASP A 297 15.06 21.41 0.54
C ASP A 297 13.97 20.48 -0.02
N LEU A 298 12.99 20.12 0.81
CA LEU A 298 11.85 19.31 0.43
C LEU A 298 10.62 20.18 0.13
N ASN A 299 9.84 19.80 -0.89
CA ASN A 299 8.63 20.53 -1.26
C ASN A 299 7.49 20.28 -0.24
N VAL A 300 7.32 21.25 0.66
CA VAL A 300 6.32 21.22 1.74
C VAL A 300 4.89 21.02 1.21
N SER A 301 4.52 21.73 0.15
CA SER A 301 3.16 21.72 -0.39
C SER A 301 2.78 20.33 -0.90
N TYR A 302 3.66 19.75 -1.70
CA TYR A 302 3.44 18.46 -2.32
C TYR A 302 3.46 17.30 -1.31
N ILE A 303 4.30 17.40 -0.26
CA ILE A 303 4.29 16.45 0.88
C ILE A 303 2.96 16.53 1.63
N ARG A 304 2.46 17.75 1.94
CA ARG A 304 1.17 17.94 2.61
C ARG A 304 0.01 17.36 1.82
N ASP A 305 -0.05 17.60 0.52
CA ASP A 305 -1.11 17.06 -0.34
C ASP A 305 -1.03 15.53 -0.46
N THR A 306 0.17 14.97 -0.41
CA THR A 306 0.36 13.51 -0.38
C THR A 306 -0.09 12.89 0.94
N ILE A 307 0.21 13.54 2.07
CA ILE A 307 -0.28 13.12 3.39
C ILE A 307 -1.81 13.12 3.41
N LYS A 308 -2.47 14.16 2.90
CA LYS A 308 -3.94 14.23 2.79
C LYS A 308 -4.50 13.06 1.97
N ARG A 309 -3.99 12.85 0.75
CA ARG A 309 -4.43 11.73 -0.11
C ARG A 309 -4.20 10.36 0.52
N LYS A 310 -3.07 10.15 1.20
CA LYS A 310 -2.77 8.90 1.90
C LYS A 310 -3.70 8.71 3.10
N LYS A 311 -4.00 9.76 3.85
CA LYS A 311 -4.99 9.73 4.94
C LYS A 311 -6.36 9.30 4.43
N ASP A 312 -6.84 9.91 3.36
CA ASP A 312 -8.13 9.56 2.76
C ASP A 312 -8.16 8.09 2.26
N LYS A 313 -7.03 7.60 1.74
CA LYS A 313 -6.90 6.23 1.25
C LYS A 313 -6.81 5.18 2.37
N TYR A 314 -6.05 5.47 3.44
CA TYR A 314 -5.81 4.52 4.53
C TYR A 314 -6.93 4.51 5.57
N GLY A 315 -7.71 5.60 5.69
CA GLY A 315 -8.74 5.71 6.73
C GLY A 315 -8.14 5.45 8.12
N ASP A 316 -8.76 4.55 8.88
CA ASP A 316 -8.32 4.21 10.24
C ASP A 316 -7.21 3.13 10.31
N THR A 317 -6.72 2.63 9.16
CA THR A 317 -5.72 1.54 9.15
C THR A 317 -4.31 1.98 9.52
N LYS A 318 -4.00 3.27 9.35
CA LYS A 318 -2.72 3.86 9.70
C LYS A 318 -2.94 5.14 10.48
N THR A 319 -2.09 5.35 11.48
CA THR A 319 -2.04 6.61 12.21
C THR A 319 -1.50 7.73 11.31
N LEU A 320 -1.87 8.97 11.61
CA LEU A 320 -1.37 10.12 10.87
C LEU A 320 0.17 10.21 10.93
N ASP A 321 0.76 9.82 12.06
CA ASP A 321 2.22 9.84 12.25
C ASP A 321 2.93 8.81 11.35
N GLU A 322 2.38 7.60 11.21
CA GLU A 322 2.91 6.60 10.25
C GLU A 322 2.82 7.10 8.81
N ILE A 323 1.74 7.82 8.46
CA ILE A 323 1.56 8.39 7.12
C ILE A 323 2.59 9.50 6.86
N ILE A 324 2.84 10.37 7.86
CA ILE A 324 3.88 11.41 7.76
C ILE A 324 5.25 10.76 7.59
N GLU A 325 5.60 9.79 8.44
CA GLU A 325 6.88 9.10 8.42
C GLU A 325 7.14 8.43 7.07
N GLU A 326 6.17 7.65 6.57
CA GLU A 326 6.25 7.00 5.27
C GLU A 326 6.40 8.02 4.14
N THR A 327 5.63 9.10 4.18
CA THR A 327 5.65 10.12 3.13
C THR A 327 6.98 10.85 3.11
N VAL A 328 7.48 11.35 4.24
CA VAL A 328 8.76 12.07 4.29
C VAL A 328 9.90 11.19 3.82
N LYS A 329 9.98 9.93 4.29
CA LYS A 329 10.99 8.96 3.82
C LYS A 329 10.93 8.70 2.32
N GLU A 330 9.72 8.61 1.75
CA GLU A 330 9.53 8.44 0.31
C GLU A 330 10.10 9.62 -0.48
N TYR A 331 9.96 10.86 0.01
CA TYR A 331 10.50 12.05 -0.64
C TYR A 331 12.01 12.20 -0.46
N GLU A 332 12.54 11.91 0.74
CA GLU A 332 13.98 11.88 0.99
C GLU A 332 14.65 10.87 0.04
N TRP A 333 14.07 9.68 -0.12
CA TRP A 333 14.54 8.68 -1.07
C TRP A 333 14.49 9.17 -2.52
N LYS A 334 13.40 9.83 -2.96
CA LYS A 334 13.30 10.38 -4.32
C LYS A 334 14.34 11.46 -4.58
N LYS A 335 14.62 12.33 -3.60
CA LYS A 335 15.66 13.37 -3.69
C LYS A 335 17.03 12.71 -3.84
N TYR A 336 17.36 11.78 -2.95
CA TYR A 336 18.60 11.01 -3.01
C TYR A 336 18.78 10.31 -4.36
N LEU A 337 17.73 9.64 -4.87
CA LEU A 337 17.80 8.96 -6.16
C LEU A 337 18.05 9.93 -7.33
N LYS A 338 17.53 11.16 -7.26
CA LYS A 338 17.79 12.20 -8.26
C LYS A 338 19.26 12.63 -8.23
N GLU A 339 19.83 12.82 -7.04
CA GLU A 339 21.26 13.13 -6.84
C GLU A 339 22.14 11.99 -7.36
N VAL A 340 21.82 10.73 -7.02
CA VAL A 340 22.51 9.54 -7.55
C VAL A 340 22.48 9.50 -9.08
N ASN A 341 21.32 9.72 -9.69
CA ASN A 341 21.20 9.72 -11.15
C ASN A 341 22.01 10.86 -11.80
N GLN A 342 22.13 12.00 -11.16
CA GLN A 342 22.97 13.09 -11.63
C GLN A 342 24.45 12.70 -11.58
N ILE A 343 24.91 12.16 -10.44
CA ILE A 343 26.29 11.66 -10.27
C ILE A 343 26.66 10.66 -11.38
N PHE A 344 25.83 9.64 -11.62
CA PHE A 344 26.11 8.63 -12.66
C PHE A 344 26.03 9.18 -14.08
N SER A 345 25.31 10.29 -14.29
CA SER A 345 25.26 10.98 -15.58
C SER A 345 26.56 11.78 -15.82
N GLU A 346 27.08 12.45 -14.79
CA GLU A 346 28.35 13.19 -14.82
C GLU A 346 29.56 12.24 -14.97
N LEU A 347 29.55 11.10 -14.25
CA LEU A 347 30.54 10.02 -14.34
C LEU A 347 30.73 9.46 -15.76
N LYS A 348 29.76 9.65 -16.66
CA LYS A 348 29.78 9.06 -18.02
C LYS A 348 30.62 9.87 -19.01
N TYR A 349 30.85 11.17 -18.77
CA TYR A 349 31.35 12.09 -19.80
C TYR A 349 32.57 12.93 -19.40
N ARG A 350 32.97 12.94 -18.12
CA ARG A 350 34.03 13.84 -17.61
C ARG A 350 35.14 13.08 -16.90
N GLN A 351 36.39 13.48 -17.13
CA GLN A 351 37.50 13.17 -16.22
C GLN A 351 37.31 13.99 -14.94
N MET A 352 37.35 13.35 -13.78
CA MET A 352 37.10 14.01 -12.49
C MET A 352 38.39 14.15 -11.69
N GLU A 353 38.49 15.27 -10.99
CA GLU A 353 39.55 15.53 -10.03
C GLU A 353 39.34 14.72 -8.74
N TYR A 354 40.40 14.48 -7.97
CA TYR A 354 40.35 13.68 -6.73
C TYR A 354 39.28 14.18 -5.74
N GLU A 355 39.17 15.49 -5.58
CA GLU A 355 38.21 16.13 -4.69
C GLU A 355 36.74 15.91 -5.11
N GLU A 356 36.49 15.80 -6.42
CA GLU A 356 35.17 15.46 -6.96
C GLU A 356 34.85 13.97 -6.68
N VAL A 357 35.85 13.09 -6.79
CA VAL A 357 35.70 11.66 -6.48
C VAL A 357 35.41 11.44 -4.99
N ALA A 358 36.09 12.15 -4.10
CA ALA A 358 35.83 12.08 -2.66
C ALA A 358 34.38 12.45 -2.33
N LYS A 359 33.87 13.57 -2.89
CA LYS A 359 32.47 14.00 -2.71
C LYS A 359 31.46 12.97 -3.23
N ILE A 360 31.75 12.35 -4.38
CA ILE A 360 30.92 11.28 -4.94
C ILE A 360 30.91 10.07 -4.00
N CYS A 361 32.07 9.66 -3.50
CA CYS A 361 32.19 8.55 -2.56
C CYS A 361 31.43 8.83 -1.26
N ASP A 362 31.52 10.04 -0.70
CA ASP A 362 30.76 10.45 0.48
C ASP A 362 29.25 10.37 0.24
N THR A 363 28.78 10.88 -0.91
CA THR A 363 27.35 10.90 -1.25
C THR A 363 26.78 9.50 -1.49
N LEU A 364 27.53 8.65 -2.20
CA LEU A 364 27.16 7.25 -2.45
C LEU A 364 27.41 6.34 -1.23
N LYS A 365 28.12 6.86 -0.21
CA LYS A 365 28.68 6.12 0.91
C LYS A 365 29.50 4.93 0.43
N ILE A 366 30.54 5.20 -0.34
CA ILE A 366 31.52 4.24 -0.87
C ILE A 366 32.87 4.54 -0.23
N ASN A 367 33.63 3.52 0.14
CA ASN A 367 34.98 3.71 0.65
C ASN A 367 35.93 4.18 -0.47
N LEU A 368 36.50 5.38 -0.32
CA LEU A 368 37.41 5.98 -1.30
C LEU A 368 38.68 5.14 -1.50
N THR A 369 39.29 4.63 -0.44
CA THR A 369 40.47 3.76 -0.51
C THR A 369 40.18 2.45 -1.25
N ASN A 370 38.94 1.94 -1.17
CA ASN A 370 38.52 0.76 -1.91
C ASN A 370 38.36 1.06 -3.41
N VAL A 371 37.90 2.27 -3.78
CA VAL A 371 37.90 2.76 -5.17
C VAL A 371 39.32 2.88 -5.70
N GLU A 372 40.23 3.53 -4.96
CA GLU A 372 41.64 3.70 -5.34
C GLU A 372 42.33 2.36 -5.60
N LYS A 373 42.07 1.33 -4.77
CA LYS A 373 42.60 -0.02 -4.98
C LYS A 373 42.16 -0.61 -6.32
N LEU A 374 40.89 -0.47 -6.70
CA LEU A 374 40.39 -0.95 -7.99
C LEU A 374 40.98 -0.14 -9.16
N VAL A 375 41.15 1.17 -9.01
CA VAL A 375 41.82 2.00 -10.03
C VAL A 375 43.27 1.58 -10.21
N ASN A 376 43.99 1.30 -9.12
CA ASN A 376 45.35 0.76 -9.16
C ASN A 376 45.44 -0.64 -9.77
N MET A 377 44.35 -1.41 -9.77
CA MET A 377 44.23 -2.69 -10.49
C MET A 377 43.94 -2.52 -11.99
N GLY A 378 43.82 -1.28 -12.49
CA GLY A 378 43.62 -0.97 -13.91
C GLY A 378 42.16 -0.73 -14.31
N TYR A 379 41.22 -0.72 -13.37
CA TYR A 379 39.83 -0.36 -13.70
C TYR A 379 39.68 1.15 -13.88
N SER A 380 38.85 1.57 -14.83
CA SER A 380 38.47 2.98 -14.93
C SER A 380 37.78 3.44 -13.64
N LEU A 381 37.91 4.71 -13.26
CA LEU A 381 37.24 5.29 -12.09
C LEU A 381 35.72 5.00 -12.09
N LYS A 382 35.08 5.17 -13.26
CA LYS A 382 33.66 4.84 -13.46
C LYS A 382 33.39 3.38 -13.17
N THR A 383 34.20 2.47 -13.69
CA THR A 383 34.05 1.03 -13.49
C THR A 383 34.24 0.67 -12.01
N ALA A 384 35.25 1.22 -11.34
CA ALA A 384 35.52 0.99 -9.92
C ALA A 384 34.34 1.40 -9.03
N ILE A 385 33.78 2.61 -9.23
CA ILE A 385 32.60 3.09 -8.50
C ILE A 385 31.39 2.19 -8.77
N ASN A 386 31.14 1.81 -10.02
CA ASN A 386 30.02 0.93 -10.37
C ASN A 386 30.16 -0.47 -9.74
N ILE A 387 31.36 -1.05 -9.76
CA ILE A 387 31.63 -2.36 -9.16
C ILE A 387 31.26 -2.32 -7.68
N ILE A 388 31.72 -1.33 -6.93
CA ILE A 388 31.38 -1.22 -5.50
C ILE A 388 29.89 -0.92 -5.34
N TRP A 389 29.33 -0.01 -6.13
CA TRP A 389 27.92 0.39 -6.02
C TRP A 389 26.94 -0.79 -6.17
N TYR A 390 27.21 -1.70 -7.10
CA TYR A 390 26.33 -2.82 -7.42
C TYR A 390 26.70 -4.15 -6.76
N PHE A 391 27.99 -4.38 -6.47
CA PHE A 391 28.50 -5.67 -6.01
C PHE A 391 29.17 -5.65 -4.64
N PHE A 392 29.04 -4.58 -3.85
CA PHE A 392 29.54 -4.57 -2.47
C PHE A 392 29.06 -5.78 -1.67
N ASP A 393 29.97 -6.35 -0.88
CA ASP A 393 29.74 -7.47 0.02
C ASP A 393 30.03 -7.12 1.48
N ARG A 394 30.59 -5.93 1.73
CA ARG A 394 30.87 -5.39 3.06
C ARG A 394 30.24 -4.01 3.22
N GLU A 395 29.62 -3.78 4.38
CA GLU A 395 29.04 -2.49 4.74
C GLU A 395 29.30 -2.21 6.23
N ASP A 396 30.02 -1.13 6.53
CA ASP A 396 30.26 -0.65 7.90
C ASP A 396 29.80 0.80 8.05
N ASN A 397 28.96 1.09 9.05
CA ASN A 397 28.29 2.39 9.23
C ASN A 397 27.61 2.96 7.97
N GLY A 398 27.19 2.08 7.04
CA GLY A 398 26.57 2.45 5.78
C GLY A 398 27.56 2.75 4.63
N ILE A 399 28.87 2.63 4.88
CA ILE A 399 29.94 2.76 3.88
C ILE A 399 30.13 1.41 3.20
N LYS A 400 30.05 1.40 1.87
CA LYS A 400 30.09 0.21 1.01
C LYS A 400 31.52 -0.10 0.58
N GLU A 401 31.86 -1.37 0.64
CA GLU A 401 33.15 -1.92 0.24
C GLU A 401 32.96 -3.24 -0.52
N ILE A 402 33.86 -3.50 -1.47
CA ILE A 402 34.01 -4.78 -2.14
C ILE A 402 35.30 -5.47 -1.73
N SER A 403 35.19 -6.74 -1.35
CA SER A 403 36.32 -7.60 -1.05
C SER A 403 37.00 -8.08 -2.33
N HIS A 404 38.29 -8.38 -2.24
CA HIS A 404 39.04 -8.96 -3.36
C HIS A 404 38.44 -10.29 -3.83
N GLN A 405 37.96 -11.13 -2.90
CA GLN A 405 37.29 -12.38 -3.23
C GLN A 405 36.04 -12.13 -4.06
N LYS A 406 35.24 -11.12 -3.71
CA LYS A 406 34.02 -10.80 -4.46
C LYS A 406 34.32 -10.35 -5.90
N VAL A 407 35.42 -9.62 -6.10
CA VAL A 407 35.89 -9.27 -7.46
C VAL A 407 36.26 -10.52 -8.26
N ILE A 408 36.96 -11.48 -7.65
CA ILE A 408 37.29 -12.77 -8.28
C ILE A 408 36.02 -13.53 -8.64
N ASP A 409 35.03 -13.58 -7.73
CA ASP A 409 33.75 -14.26 -7.97
C ASP A 409 33.00 -13.66 -9.18
N ILE A 410 33.06 -12.33 -9.36
CA ILE A 410 32.47 -11.65 -10.53
C ILE A 410 33.17 -12.08 -11.82
N ILE A 411 34.50 -12.15 -11.83
CA ILE A 411 35.28 -12.56 -13.00
C ILE A 411 34.96 -14.02 -13.36
N ASN A 412 34.96 -14.91 -12.37
CA ASN A 412 34.59 -16.32 -12.56
C ASN A 412 33.16 -16.46 -13.10
N PHE A 413 32.25 -15.60 -12.64
CA PHE A 413 30.88 -15.58 -13.16
C PHE A 413 30.83 -15.10 -14.62
N ILE A 414 31.59 -14.08 -15.01
CA ILE A 414 31.69 -13.65 -16.42
C ILE A 414 32.21 -14.80 -17.30
N ASP A 415 33.21 -15.55 -16.84
CA ASP A 415 33.72 -16.71 -17.57
C ASP A 415 32.67 -17.82 -17.72
N SER A 416 31.85 -18.04 -16.70
CA SER A 416 30.72 -18.99 -16.78
C SER A 416 29.66 -18.55 -17.80
N ILE A 417 29.43 -17.23 -17.94
CA ILE A 417 28.53 -16.69 -18.96
C ILE A 417 29.08 -16.98 -20.35
N ASN A 418 30.38 -16.73 -20.57
CA ASN A 418 31.03 -16.99 -21.86
C ASN A 418 31.00 -18.48 -22.25
N ARG A 419 30.96 -19.38 -21.27
CA ARG A 419 30.78 -20.83 -21.48
C ARG A 419 29.32 -21.28 -21.59
N ASN A 420 28.34 -20.38 -21.44
CA ASN A 420 26.90 -20.70 -21.31
C ASN A 420 26.55 -21.63 -20.13
N GLU A 421 27.32 -21.59 -19.05
CA GLU A 421 27.17 -22.44 -17.86
C GLU A 421 26.77 -21.60 -16.63
N PHE A 422 25.68 -20.84 -16.73
CA PHE A 422 25.27 -19.91 -15.67
C PHE A 422 23.78 -19.94 -15.36
N GLU A 423 23.44 -19.57 -14.13
CA GLU A 423 22.06 -19.30 -13.73
C GLU A 423 21.72 -17.83 -13.99
N PHE A 424 20.62 -17.58 -14.71
CA PHE A 424 20.20 -16.24 -15.04
C PHE A 424 19.74 -15.46 -13.80
N ASN A 425 20.38 -14.33 -13.53
CA ASN A 425 19.95 -13.37 -12.55
C ASN A 425 19.90 -11.96 -13.17
N LEU A 426 18.69 -11.43 -13.33
CA LEU A 426 18.46 -10.14 -13.98
C LEU A 426 19.27 -8.99 -13.34
N PHE A 427 19.36 -8.94 -12.02
CA PHE A 427 20.10 -7.88 -11.33
C PHE A 427 21.60 -7.99 -11.58
N VAL A 428 22.16 -9.20 -11.56
CA VAL A 428 23.58 -9.42 -11.85
C VAL A 428 23.90 -9.05 -13.29
N MET A 429 23.06 -9.45 -14.26
CA MET A 429 23.22 -9.07 -15.66
C MET A 429 23.18 -7.54 -15.82
N PHE A 430 22.17 -6.90 -15.24
CA PHE A 430 22.08 -5.43 -15.22
C PHE A 430 23.34 -4.77 -14.62
N ALA A 431 23.82 -5.27 -13.49
CA ALA A 431 25.01 -4.74 -12.83
C ALA A 431 26.28 -4.90 -13.68
N LEU A 432 26.47 -6.06 -14.32
CA LEU A 432 27.60 -6.30 -15.24
C LEU A 432 27.60 -5.32 -16.41
N TYR A 433 26.42 -5.09 -17.01
CA TYR A 433 26.24 -4.09 -18.07
C TYR A 433 26.57 -2.68 -17.57
N LYS A 434 26.07 -2.27 -16.39
CA LYS A 434 26.32 -0.94 -15.82
C LYS A 434 27.79 -0.71 -15.45
N CYS A 435 28.48 -1.75 -14.98
CA CYS A 435 29.90 -1.69 -14.69
C CYS A 435 30.76 -1.60 -15.97
N GLY A 436 30.21 -1.96 -17.13
CA GLY A 436 30.93 -2.03 -18.40
C GLY A 436 31.86 -3.24 -18.48
N MET A 437 31.60 -4.29 -17.69
CA MET A 437 32.44 -5.51 -17.66
C MET A 437 32.02 -6.51 -18.74
N LEU A 438 30.72 -6.56 -19.07
CA LEU A 438 30.17 -7.43 -20.12
C LEU A 438 28.90 -6.79 -20.68
N ASP A 439 28.73 -6.80 -22.01
CA ASP A 439 27.47 -6.36 -22.64
C ASP A 439 26.42 -7.47 -22.55
N THR A 440 25.61 -7.45 -21.50
CA THR A 440 24.59 -8.47 -21.22
C THR A 440 23.22 -8.13 -21.82
N ARG A 441 23.09 -7.08 -22.64
CA ARG A 441 21.79 -6.62 -23.14
C ARG A 441 21.04 -7.68 -23.94
N SER A 442 21.74 -8.39 -24.82
CA SER A 442 21.18 -9.51 -25.60
C SER A 442 20.67 -10.64 -24.69
N ILE A 443 21.45 -10.99 -23.66
CA ILE A 443 21.10 -12.03 -22.67
C ILE A 443 19.83 -11.65 -21.90
N ILE A 444 19.74 -10.40 -21.44
CA ILE A 444 18.55 -9.87 -20.75
C ILE A 444 17.33 -9.95 -21.66
N LEU A 445 17.44 -9.44 -22.90
CA LEU A 445 16.32 -9.43 -23.85
C LEU A 445 15.83 -10.85 -24.19
N ALA A 446 16.73 -11.82 -24.31
CA ALA A 446 16.39 -13.22 -24.58
C ALA A 446 15.65 -13.89 -23.42
N ASN A 447 15.98 -13.54 -22.17
CA ASN A 447 15.35 -14.13 -20.99
C ASN A 447 14.02 -13.46 -20.59
N GLU A 448 13.82 -12.19 -20.96
CA GLU A 448 12.61 -11.42 -20.60
C GLU A 448 11.41 -11.62 -21.56
N VAL A 449 11.51 -12.51 -22.57
CA VAL A 449 10.43 -12.76 -23.54
C VAL A 449 9.11 -13.14 -22.87
N ARG A 450 9.15 -14.03 -21.87
CA ARG A 450 7.93 -14.44 -21.13
C ARG A 450 7.29 -13.27 -20.39
N TYR A 451 8.12 -12.37 -19.85
CA TYR A 451 7.66 -11.18 -19.15
C TYR A 451 7.00 -10.19 -20.12
N PHE A 452 7.60 -9.96 -21.30
CA PHE A 452 6.99 -9.14 -22.34
C PHE A 452 5.61 -9.65 -22.77
N ASN A 453 5.49 -10.96 -22.96
CA ASN A 453 4.23 -11.59 -23.33
C ASN A 453 3.18 -11.42 -22.23
N SER A 454 3.57 -11.68 -20.97
CA SER A 454 2.67 -11.49 -19.82
C SER A 454 2.20 -10.04 -19.67
N ASN A 455 3.05 -9.06 -19.98
CA ASN A 455 2.67 -7.64 -19.95
C ASN A 455 1.66 -7.29 -21.03
N ILE A 456 1.85 -7.78 -22.27
CA ILE A 456 0.89 -7.59 -23.36
C ILE A 456 -0.44 -8.25 -23.01
N ASP A 457 -0.42 -9.48 -22.50
CA ASP A 457 -1.63 -10.20 -22.08
C ASP A 457 -2.39 -9.46 -20.98
N SER A 458 -1.67 -8.82 -20.04
CA SER A 458 -2.28 -8.04 -18.96
C SER A 458 -3.05 -6.81 -19.44
N LEU A 459 -2.80 -6.33 -20.65
CA LEU A 459 -3.57 -5.26 -21.28
C LEU A 459 -4.95 -5.75 -21.74
N MET A 460 -5.26 -7.06 -21.64
CA MET A 460 -6.56 -7.67 -21.92
C MET A 460 -7.07 -7.38 -23.34
N ILE A 461 -6.18 -7.29 -24.32
CA ILE A 461 -6.54 -6.84 -25.65
C ILE A 461 -6.99 -8.05 -26.46
N SER A 462 -8.28 -8.36 -26.37
CA SER A 462 -8.93 -9.42 -27.15
C SER A 462 -8.96 -9.20 -28.67
N ARG A 463 -8.23 -8.18 -29.18
CA ARG A 463 -8.28 -7.70 -30.57
C ARG A 463 -6.94 -7.14 -31.08
N ILE A 464 -5.80 -7.63 -30.59
CA ILE A 464 -4.49 -7.33 -31.19
C ILE A 464 -4.28 -8.28 -32.38
N ASN A 465 -3.92 -7.73 -33.54
CA ASN A 465 -3.43 -8.54 -34.66
C ASN A 465 -1.93 -8.86 -34.50
N HIS A 466 -1.40 -9.79 -35.32
CA HIS A 466 0.00 -10.22 -35.21
C HIS A 466 1.00 -9.07 -35.34
N TYR A 467 0.80 -8.14 -36.28
CA TYR A 467 1.69 -6.98 -36.47
C TYR A 467 1.71 -6.04 -35.25
N GLN A 468 0.54 -5.78 -34.66
CA GLN A 468 0.43 -4.99 -33.43
C GLN A 468 1.12 -5.68 -32.25
N TYR A 469 1.08 -7.01 -32.20
CA TYR A 469 1.80 -7.77 -31.18
C TYR A 469 3.31 -7.60 -31.33
N GLU A 470 3.84 -7.76 -32.54
CA GLU A 470 5.28 -7.59 -32.82
C GLU A 470 5.77 -6.16 -32.56
N ASP A 471 4.96 -5.16 -32.89
CA ASP A 471 5.24 -3.76 -32.58
C ASP A 471 5.30 -3.54 -31.06
N LEU A 472 4.34 -4.07 -30.29
CA LEU A 472 4.34 -3.96 -28.83
C LEU A 472 5.51 -4.69 -28.18
N VAL A 473 5.92 -5.84 -28.72
CA VAL A 473 7.14 -6.53 -28.27
C VAL A 473 8.37 -5.67 -28.56
N SER A 474 8.46 -5.08 -29.75
CA SER A 474 9.57 -4.22 -30.14
C SER A 474 9.67 -2.96 -29.27
N GLU A 475 8.53 -2.32 -28.99
CA GLU A 475 8.44 -1.18 -28.09
C GLU A 475 8.87 -1.57 -26.65
N GLN A 476 8.45 -2.73 -26.15
CA GLN A 476 8.92 -3.21 -24.84
C GLN A 476 10.44 -3.40 -24.79
N LYS A 477 11.06 -3.90 -25.86
CA LYS A 477 12.54 -3.98 -25.94
C LYS A 477 13.15 -2.58 -25.83
N THR A 478 12.63 -1.61 -26.57
CA THR A 478 13.09 -0.20 -26.51
C THR A 478 12.91 0.42 -25.12
N ILE A 479 11.78 0.18 -24.46
CA ILE A 479 11.52 0.67 -23.10
C ILE A 479 12.52 0.04 -22.12
N LEU A 480 12.75 -1.27 -22.21
CA LEU A 480 13.70 -1.96 -21.33
C LEU A 480 15.12 -1.41 -21.53
N MET A 481 15.55 -1.21 -22.77
CA MET A 481 16.85 -0.63 -23.08
C MET A 481 17.04 0.77 -22.48
N ASN A 482 16.03 1.64 -22.65
CA ASN A 482 16.01 2.97 -22.04
C ASN A 482 16.04 2.90 -20.50
N PHE A 483 15.37 1.90 -19.92
CA PHE A 483 15.40 1.67 -18.48
C PHE A 483 16.78 1.24 -18.00
N LEU A 484 17.43 0.29 -18.67
CA LEU A 484 18.77 -0.19 -18.32
C LEU A 484 19.80 0.95 -18.35
N GLU A 485 19.69 1.88 -19.31
CA GLU A 485 20.60 3.03 -19.38
C GLU A 485 20.40 4.02 -18.22
N LYS A 486 19.15 4.35 -17.90
CA LYS A 486 18.82 5.43 -16.95
C LYS A 486 18.75 4.98 -15.49
N CYS A 487 18.53 3.70 -15.23
CA CYS A 487 18.40 3.18 -13.88
C CYS A 487 19.76 3.09 -13.18
N ASN A 488 19.86 3.64 -11.97
CA ASN A 488 21.06 3.54 -11.11
C ASN A 488 20.74 2.95 -9.72
N ILE A 489 19.62 2.23 -9.59
CA ILE A 489 19.22 1.58 -8.32
C ILE A 489 20.08 0.34 -8.08
N ASN A 490 20.71 0.26 -6.91
CA ASN A 490 21.56 -0.87 -6.50
C ASN A 490 20.86 -1.91 -5.60
N VAL A 491 19.59 -1.70 -5.24
CA VAL A 491 18.83 -2.67 -4.45
C VAL A 491 18.03 -3.58 -5.39
N PRO A 492 18.30 -4.91 -5.44
CA PRO A 492 17.74 -5.81 -6.44
C PRO A 492 16.20 -5.78 -6.52
N GLY A 493 15.52 -5.90 -5.38
CA GLY A 493 14.06 -5.90 -5.33
C GLY A 493 13.43 -4.57 -5.74
N GLN A 494 14.12 -3.45 -5.47
CA GLN A 494 13.63 -2.12 -5.87
C GLN A 494 13.83 -1.87 -7.37
N MET A 495 14.97 -2.32 -7.92
CA MET A 495 15.26 -2.24 -9.35
C MET A 495 14.20 -3.00 -10.15
N ILE A 496 13.92 -4.25 -9.79
CA ILE A 496 12.90 -5.08 -10.46
C ILE A 496 11.52 -4.44 -10.38
N LYS A 497 11.13 -3.93 -9.20
CA LYS A 497 9.84 -3.24 -9.04
C LYS A 497 9.75 -1.97 -9.88
N CYS A 498 10.84 -1.20 -9.96
CA CYS A 498 10.89 0.00 -10.78
C CYS A 498 10.80 -0.34 -12.27
N MET A 499 11.49 -1.40 -12.71
CA MET A 499 11.39 -1.93 -14.06
C MET A 499 9.95 -2.31 -14.39
N ASP A 500 9.29 -3.07 -13.52
CA ASP A 500 7.91 -3.52 -13.71
C ASP A 500 6.93 -2.36 -13.91
N LEU A 501 7.01 -1.35 -13.03
CA LEU A 501 6.16 -0.18 -13.11
C LEU A 501 6.43 0.66 -14.38
N THR A 502 7.70 0.90 -14.71
CA THR A 502 8.09 1.67 -15.90
C THR A 502 7.64 0.98 -17.18
N MET A 503 7.87 -0.33 -17.29
CA MET A 503 7.47 -1.13 -18.45
C MET A 503 5.95 -1.10 -18.66
N LYS A 504 5.17 -1.43 -17.61
CA LYS A 504 3.71 -1.46 -17.68
C LYS A 504 3.10 -0.10 -18.01
N TRP A 505 3.60 0.96 -17.38
CA TRP A 505 3.09 2.32 -17.60
C TRP A 505 3.41 2.81 -19.01
N SER A 506 4.66 2.65 -19.46
CA SER A 506 5.10 3.10 -20.78
C SER A 506 4.38 2.35 -21.90
N LEU A 507 4.26 1.03 -21.79
CA LEU A 507 3.52 0.20 -22.75
C LEU A 507 2.04 0.61 -22.82
N LYS A 508 1.40 0.83 -21.67
CA LYS A 508 -0.01 1.27 -21.61
C LYS A 508 -0.20 2.63 -22.27
N ASN A 509 0.74 3.56 -22.09
CA ASN A 509 0.69 4.87 -22.73
C ASN A 509 0.91 4.78 -24.24
N TYR A 510 1.89 3.98 -24.68
CA TYR A 510 2.14 3.72 -26.09
C TYR A 510 0.89 3.13 -26.76
N TYR A 511 0.28 2.11 -26.14
CA TYR A 511 -0.95 1.51 -26.63
C TYR A 511 -2.09 2.54 -26.76
N ARG A 512 -2.30 3.37 -25.73
CA ARG A 512 -3.33 4.42 -25.75
C ARG A 512 -3.10 5.48 -26.81
N LYS A 513 -1.84 5.77 -27.15
CA LYS A 513 -1.49 6.79 -28.14
C LYS A 513 -1.70 6.27 -29.56
N ASN A 514 -1.29 5.02 -29.83
CA ASN A 514 -1.20 4.49 -31.19
C ASN A 514 -2.37 3.57 -31.60
N TYR A 515 -3.07 2.95 -30.64
CA TYR A 515 -4.06 1.88 -30.92
C TYR A 515 -5.45 2.15 -30.33
N LYS A 516 -5.71 3.38 -29.86
CA LYS A 516 -7.06 3.76 -29.44
C LYS A 516 -7.97 3.76 -30.67
N LYS A 517 -9.00 2.90 -30.66
CA LYS A 517 -9.96 2.70 -31.76
C LYS A 517 -10.36 4.03 -32.42
N VAL A 518 -9.90 4.22 -33.63
CA VAL A 518 -10.58 5.03 -34.64
C VAL A 518 -11.43 4.02 -35.41
N ILE A 519 -12.74 4.23 -35.43
CA ILE A 519 -13.64 3.43 -36.28
C ILE A 519 -13.25 3.76 -37.72
N SER A 520 -12.84 2.76 -38.51
CA SER A 520 -12.58 3.02 -39.93
C SER A 520 -13.90 3.42 -40.58
N LEU A 521 -13.88 4.44 -41.44
CA LEU A 521 -15.04 4.76 -42.26
C LEU A 521 -15.35 3.62 -43.24
N ASP A 522 -14.38 2.76 -43.52
CA ASP A 522 -14.55 1.58 -44.38
C ASP A 522 -15.10 0.35 -43.63
N GLU A 523 -15.37 0.43 -42.32
CA GLU A 523 -16.03 -0.66 -41.60
C GLU A 523 -17.47 -0.83 -42.10
N THR A 524 -17.86 -2.08 -42.41
CA THR A 524 -19.22 -2.42 -42.85
C THR A 524 -20.21 -2.31 -41.68
N ILE A 525 -21.38 -1.75 -41.94
CA ILE A 525 -22.40 -1.50 -40.91
C ILE A 525 -23.24 -2.77 -40.63
N TYR A 526 -23.28 -3.70 -41.60
CA TYR A 526 -24.07 -4.94 -41.55
C TYR A 526 -23.30 -6.11 -42.18
N ASP A 527 -23.68 -7.35 -41.83
CA ASP A 527 -23.16 -8.63 -42.39
C ASP A 527 -23.45 -8.82 -43.90
N SER A 528 -24.03 -7.81 -44.57
CA SER A 528 -24.20 -7.76 -46.02
C SER A 528 -23.18 -6.77 -46.59
N ASP A 529 -22.28 -7.26 -47.44
CA ASP A 529 -21.09 -6.60 -48.02
C ASP A 529 -21.34 -5.33 -48.89
N SER A 530 -22.38 -4.53 -48.63
CA SER A 530 -22.79 -3.44 -49.54
C SER A 530 -22.82 -2.03 -48.94
N GLN A 531 -22.64 -1.85 -47.63
CA GLN A 531 -22.61 -0.50 -47.02
C GLN A 531 -21.55 -0.35 -45.94
N THR A 532 -20.68 0.64 -46.11
CA THR A 532 -19.63 1.08 -45.18
C THR A 532 -20.10 2.27 -44.33
N LEU A 533 -19.40 2.53 -43.22
CA LEU A 533 -19.60 3.73 -42.39
C LEU A 533 -19.47 5.04 -43.17
N LEU A 534 -18.65 5.06 -44.23
CA LEU A 534 -18.49 6.18 -45.14
C LEU A 534 -19.79 6.45 -45.90
N ASP A 535 -20.49 5.41 -46.35
CA ASP A 535 -21.73 5.51 -47.13
C ASP A 535 -22.90 6.08 -46.31
N VAL A 536 -22.85 5.92 -44.98
CA VAL A 536 -23.87 6.43 -44.05
C VAL A 536 -23.42 7.74 -43.35
N TYR A 537 -22.16 8.14 -43.54
CA TYR A 537 -21.65 9.40 -43.00
C TYR A 537 -22.26 10.58 -43.76
N LYS A 538 -23.36 11.12 -43.23
CA LYS A 538 -23.88 12.41 -43.68
C LYS A 538 -23.01 13.51 -43.09
N PRO A 539 -22.31 14.33 -43.90
CA PRO A 539 -21.71 15.54 -43.38
C PRO A 539 -22.81 16.34 -42.70
N LYS A 540 -22.51 16.94 -41.54
CA LYS A 540 -23.39 17.96 -40.99
C LYS A 540 -23.51 19.04 -42.07
N THR A 541 -24.64 19.08 -42.77
CA THR A 541 -25.06 20.27 -43.50
C THR A 541 -25.23 21.34 -42.43
N ILE A 542 -24.16 22.09 -42.22
CA ILE A 542 -24.31 23.43 -41.68
C ILE A 542 -25.07 24.13 -42.79
N GLU A 543 -26.35 24.43 -42.56
CA GLU A 543 -27.07 25.41 -43.38
C GLU A 543 -26.27 26.70 -43.26
N GLN A 544 -25.34 26.92 -44.18
CA GLN A 544 -24.31 27.95 -44.05
C GLN A 544 -24.87 29.36 -44.20
N ASN A 545 -26.17 29.52 -44.51
CA ASN A 545 -26.73 30.82 -44.88
C ASN A 545 -27.96 31.23 -44.05
N GLU A 546 -28.31 30.52 -42.99
CA GLU A 546 -29.37 30.97 -42.09
C GLU A 546 -28.88 31.08 -40.65
N TYR A 547 -29.05 32.26 -40.06
CA TYR A 547 -28.89 32.47 -38.63
C TYR A 547 -29.67 31.39 -37.87
N SER A 548 -29.07 30.81 -36.83
CA SER A 548 -29.79 29.86 -35.96
C SER A 548 -31.12 30.46 -35.49
N GLU A 549 -32.15 29.64 -35.25
CA GLU A 549 -33.46 30.12 -34.77
C GLU A 549 -33.36 30.98 -33.50
N GLU A 550 -32.35 30.75 -32.67
CA GLU A 550 -32.03 31.55 -31.49
C GLU A 550 -31.46 32.92 -31.87
N MET A 551 -30.57 32.96 -32.87
CA MET A 551 -30.02 34.20 -33.42
C MET A 551 -31.08 35.00 -34.19
N LYS A 552 -31.95 34.36 -35.00
CA LYS A 552 -33.09 35.03 -35.65
C LYS A 552 -34.00 35.73 -34.65
N LYS A 553 -34.32 35.09 -33.52
CA LYS A 553 -35.11 35.71 -32.44
C LYS A 553 -34.42 36.93 -31.82
N ILE A 554 -33.10 36.88 -31.65
CA ILE A 554 -32.33 38.01 -31.11
C ILE A 554 -32.28 39.15 -32.13
N LEU A 555 -31.99 38.84 -33.39
CA LEU A 555 -31.92 39.82 -34.47
C LEU A 555 -33.26 40.52 -34.73
N LEU A 556 -34.37 39.79 -34.72
CA LEU A 556 -35.72 40.35 -34.86
C LEU A 556 -36.15 41.25 -33.69
N SER A 557 -35.43 41.20 -32.56
CA SER A 557 -35.68 42.07 -31.40
C SER A 557 -34.86 43.37 -31.42
N LEU A 558 -33.97 43.53 -32.39
CA LEU A 558 -33.16 44.73 -32.55
C LEU A 558 -33.95 45.85 -33.24
N PRO A 559 -33.62 47.13 -32.98
CA PRO A 559 -34.05 48.23 -33.83
C PRO A 559 -33.63 47.99 -35.29
N ASN A 560 -34.48 48.38 -36.25
CA ASN A 560 -34.25 48.14 -37.68
C ASN A 560 -32.88 48.66 -38.16
N GLU A 561 -32.44 49.80 -37.64
CA GLU A 561 -31.14 50.40 -37.99
C GLU A 561 -29.95 49.51 -37.58
N TYR A 562 -30.06 48.79 -36.46
CA TYR A 562 -29.01 47.88 -35.98
C TYR A 562 -29.04 46.55 -36.71
N LEU A 563 -30.25 46.08 -37.07
CA LEU A 563 -30.43 44.89 -37.87
C LEU A 563 -29.86 45.07 -39.28
N GLU A 564 -30.14 46.21 -39.91
CA GLU A 564 -29.61 46.58 -41.23
C GLU A 564 -28.07 46.58 -41.22
N PHE A 565 -27.46 47.25 -40.23
CA PHE A 565 -26.01 47.29 -40.08
C PHE A 565 -25.39 45.89 -39.91
N ILE A 566 -25.97 45.05 -39.04
CA ILE A 566 -25.46 43.67 -38.82
C ILE A 566 -25.61 42.82 -40.08
N THR A 567 -26.71 42.99 -40.82
CA THR A 567 -26.97 42.22 -42.04
C THR A 567 -25.95 42.59 -43.12
N LEU A 568 -25.73 43.88 -43.35
CA LEU A 568 -24.72 44.36 -44.31
C LEU A 568 -23.31 43.91 -43.92
N ARG A 569 -22.92 44.08 -42.65
CA ARG A 569 -21.57 43.75 -42.18
C ARG A 569 -21.27 42.25 -42.15
N TYR A 570 -22.20 41.43 -41.63
CA TYR A 570 -21.91 40.04 -41.25
C TYR A 570 -22.61 38.99 -42.10
N GLN A 571 -23.70 39.33 -42.80
CA GLN A 571 -24.37 38.41 -43.72
C GLN A 571 -23.96 38.68 -45.17
N GLU A 572 -24.07 39.93 -45.60
CA GLU A 572 -23.66 40.36 -46.96
C GLU A 572 -22.15 40.65 -47.05
N CYS A 573 -21.44 40.60 -45.92
CA CYS A 573 -19.99 40.71 -45.82
C CYS A 573 -19.39 42.02 -46.38
N TYR A 574 -20.10 43.14 -46.22
CA TYR A 574 -19.58 44.46 -46.61
C TYR A 574 -18.36 44.81 -45.74
N GLU A 575 -17.30 45.31 -46.38
CA GLU A 575 -16.12 45.82 -45.68
C GLU A 575 -16.35 47.22 -45.10
N GLU A 576 -15.47 47.65 -44.18
CA GLU A 576 -15.63 48.94 -43.47
C GLU A 576 -15.72 50.11 -44.44
N GLU A 577 -14.94 50.10 -45.52
CA GLU A 577 -14.96 51.14 -46.56
C GLU A 577 -16.27 51.17 -47.35
N GLU A 578 -16.88 50.00 -47.59
CA GLU A 578 -18.16 49.88 -48.30
C GLU A 578 -19.33 50.35 -47.41
N LEU A 579 -19.24 50.07 -46.10
CA LEU A 579 -20.19 50.60 -45.11
C LEU A 579 -20.05 52.12 -44.94
N CYS A 580 -18.82 52.65 -44.99
CA CYS A 580 -18.59 54.09 -44.98
C CYS A 580 -19.24 54.77 -46.19
N ALA A 581 -19.13 54.16 -47.37
CA ALA A 581 -19.78 54.64 -48.57
C ALA A 581 -21.32 54.54 -48.48
N TYR A 582 -21.85 53.44 -47.93
CA TYR A 582 -23.30 53.21 -47.78
C TYR A 582 -23.95 54.19 -46.79
N TYR A 583 -23.33 54.40 -45.62
CA TYR A 583 -23.84 55.32 -44.59
C TYR A 583 -23.33 56.75 -44.74
N ASN A 584 -22.46 57.01 -45.72
CA ASN A 584 -21.82 58.31 -46.00
C ASN A 584 -21.19 58.93 -44.74
N CYS A 585 -20.36 58.15 -44.05
CA CYS A 585 -19.75 58.52 -42.76
C CYS A 585 -18.30 58.02 -42.66
N GLY A 586 -17.57 58.49 -41.64
CA GLY A 586 -16.16 58.11 -41.46
C GLY A 586 -15.97 56.70 -40.91
N ILE A 587 -14.80 56.10 -41.16
CA ILE A 587 -14.44 54.75 -40.65
C ILE A 587 -14.55 54.68 -39.12
N ASP A 588 -14.13 55.74 -38.42
CA ASP A 588 -14.22 55.78 -36.96
C ASP A 588 -15.68 55.77 -36.46
N GLU A 589 -16.59 56.41 -37.19
CA GLU A 589 -18.02 56.43 -36.89
C GLU A 589 -18.67 55.06 -37.14
N ILE A 590 -18.27 54.35 -38.21
CA ILE A 590 -18.70 52.97 -38.47
C ILE A 590 -18.24 52.02 -37.35
N ARG A 591 -16.98 52.13 -36.91
CA ARG A 591 -16.45 51.30 -35.81
C ARG A 591 -17.12 51.60 -34.49
N GLU A 592 -17.42 52.87 -34.21
CA GLU A 592 -18.16 53.25 -33.02
C GLU A 592 -19.60 52.73 -33.05
N LYS A 593 -20.26 52.81 -34.22
CA LYS A 593 -21.59 52.23 -34.44
C LYS A 593 -21.59 50.72 -34.23
N GLU A 594 -20.63 49.99 -34.81
CA GLU A 594 -20.47 48.55 -34.61
C GLU A 594 -20.27 48.18 -33.13
N LYS A 595 -19.37 48.90 -32.44
CA LYS A 595 -19.08 48.68 -31.02
C LYS A 595 -20.31 48.89 -30.13
N ASN A 596 -21.11 49.91 -30.42
CA ASN A 596 -22.34 50.22 -29.69
C ASN A 596 -23.39 49.12 -29.90
N ILE A 597 -23.56 48.65 -31.14
CA ILE A 597 -24.49 47.56 -31.49
C ILE A 597 -24.09 46.24 -30.81
N LEU A 598 -22.80 45.89 -30.86
CA LEU A 598 -22.29 44.68 -30.20
C LEU A 598 -22.41 44.75 -28.67
N SER A 599 -22.24 45.93 -28.08
CA SER A 599 -22.42 46.15 -26.64
C SER A 599 -23.89 45.96 -26.24
N TYR A 600 -24.82 46.50 -27.03
CA TYR A 600 -26.26 46.31 -26.83
C TYR A 600 -26.66 44.82 -26.88
N LEU A 601 -26.15 44.07 -27.86
CA LEU A 601 -26.37 42.62 -27.96
C LEU A 601 -25.82 41.83 -26.75
N LYS A 602 -24.68 42.25 -26.23
CA LYS A 602 -24.04 41.63 -25.05
C LYS A 602 -24.87 41.82 -23.79
N GLU A 603 -25.51 42.98 -23.62
CA GLU A 603 -26.41 43.24 -22.49
C GLU A 603 -27.69 42.43 -22.57
N GLN A 604 -28.32 42.34 -23.75
CA GLN A 604 -29.55 41.55 -23.96
C GLN A 604 -29.33 40.06 -23.70
N THR A 605 -28.20 39.49 -24.17
CA THR A 605 -27.84 38.09 -23.91
C THR A 605 -27.51 37.81 -22.43
N TYR A 606 -26.93 38.79 -21.73
CA TYR A 606 -26.69 38.68 -20.28
C TYR A 606 -27.99 38.66 -19.48
N ILE A 607 -28.95 39.51 -19.83
CA ILE A 607 -30.28 39.57 -19.20
C ILE A 607 -31.01 38.22 -19.39
N GLN A 608 -31.04 37.67 -20.61
CA GLN A 608 -31.66 36.37 -20.89
C GLN A 608 -31.00 35.20 -20.11
N LYS A 609 -29.67 35.18 -19.98
CA LYS A 609 -28.94 34.18 -19.16
C LYS A 609 -29.25 34.29 -17.66
N ARG A 610 -29.56 35.50 -17.16
CA ARG A 610 -29.92 35.72 -15.75
C ARG A 610 -31.35 35.23 -15.45
N TYR A 611 -32.29 35.40 -16.38
CA TYR A 611 -33.65 34.86 -16.26
C TYR A 611 -33.70 33.33 -16.33
N SER A 612 -32.91 32.69 -17.20
CA SER A 612 -32.83 31.22 -17.28
C SER A 612 -32.17 30.58 -16.05
N LYS A 613 -31.16 31.24 -15.45
CA LYS A 613 -30.59 30.82 -14.15
C LYS A 613 -31.62 30.90 -13.02
N ARG A 614 -32.44 31.96 -12.92
CA ARG A 614 -33.48 32.08 -11.89
C ARG A 614 -34.55 30.97 -11.98
N LYS A 615 -34.95 30.58 -13.19
CA LYS A 615 -35.86 29.42 -13.40
C LYS A 615 -35.27 28.09 -12.89
N LYS A 616 -33.96 27.87 -13.06
CA LYS A 616 -33.26 26.68 -12.54
C LYS A 616 -33.17 26.63 -11.01
N TYR A 617 -33.09 27.78 -10.33
CA TYR A 617 -33.09 27.84 -8.86
C TYR A 617 -34.49 27.59 -8.26
N SER A 618 -35.55 28.07 -8.91
CA SER A 618 -36.94 27.82 -8.49
C SER A 618 -37.35 26.34 -8.59
N ILE A 619 -36.86 25.61 -9.59
CA ILE A 619 -37.10 24.17 -9.74
C ILE A 619 -36.30 23.34 -8.72
N LYS A 620 -35.14 23.84 -8.26
CA LYS A 620 -34.37 23.19 -7.19
C LYS A 620 -35.02 23.33 -5.81
N SER A 621 -35.68 24.45 -5.51
CA SER A 621 -36.37 24.62 -4.21
C SER A 621 -37.60 23.73 -4.05
N GLN A 622 -38.26 23.31 -5.14
CA GLN A 622 -39.43 22.41 -5.06
C GLN A 622 -39.07 20.93 -4.88
N ASN A 623 -37.81 20.53 -5.10
CA ASN A 623 -37.37 19.13 -4.96
C ASN A 623 -36.76 18.80 -3.58
N TYR A 624 -36.82 19.72 -2.61
CA TYR A 624 -36.38 19.48 -1.23
C TYR A 624 -37.54 19.32 -0.23
N GLU A 625 -38.80 19.37 -0.69
CA GLU A 625 -40.01 19.15 0.14
C GLU A 625 -40.85 17.92 -0.27
N LYS A 626 -40.23 16.93 -0.93
CA LYS A 626 -40.77 15.57 -1.05
C LYS A 626 -39.71 14.58 -0.59
#